data_AF-A0A5B0KLS7-F1
#
_entry.id   AF-A0A5B0KLS7-F1
#
_cell.length_a   1.000
_cell.length_b   1.000
_cell.length_c   1.000
_cell.angle_alpha   90.00
_cell.angle_beta   90.00
_cell.angle_gamma   90.00
#
_symmetry.space_group_name_H-M   'P 1'
#
loop_
_entity.id
_entity.type
_entity.pdbx_description
1 polymer ?
#
loop_
_entity_poly.entity_id
_entity_poly.type
_entity_poly.pdbx_seq_one_letter_code
_entity_poly.pdbx_strand_id
1 'polypeptide(L)'
;MSSRNNKFIVRFAVFDGNGARSLVWRLWVDKNDIYLSSRNMSNIVKTSFHYDSKICRYAKTNVDGNAREAFVRWIRAPLSDSGKDGGVLLARISIPSDYLSSSLSGEPPVDVIKVPGASAGQSTFIEIFLTKENLARVDTIFPGTNSYLIARRKLLNGVIMGIKYGYGDYDFKGIEAPKSNADGSVFGNLSFPETDVWDTGRPIRMTLFQHPKDGDALEILEIGGYDPDAAVLSAIMKPPSSLPSF
;
A
#
# COMPACT_ATOMS: atom_id res chain seq x y z
N MET A 1 24.44 21.32 -14.44
CA MET A 1 23.59 20.98 -13.28
C MET A 1 22.15 20.97 -13.74
N SER A 2 21.59 19.79 -14.02
CA SER A 2 20.19 19.62 -14.42
C SER A 2 19.29 20.06 -13.26
N SER A 3 18.41 21.04 -13.49
CA SER A 3 17.40 21.44 -12.51
C SER A 3 16.63 20.19 -12.11
N ARG A 4 16.77 19.76 -10.85
CA ARG A 4 15.89 18.72 -10.28
C ARG A 4 14.48 19.27 -10.36
N ASN A 5 13.79 18.95 -11.45
CA ASN A 5 12.39 19.30 -11.66
C ASN A 5 11.62 18.88 -10.42
N ASN A 6 10.76 19.78 -9.95
CA ASN A 6 10.01 19.70 -8.69
C ASN A 6 8.97 18.56 -8.76
N LYS A 7 9.45 17.31 -8.77
CA LYS A 7 8.65 16.09 -8.87
C LYS A 7 7.82 15.98 -7.59
N PHE A 8 6.50 15.88 -7.76
CA PHE A 8 5.64 15.53 -6.64
C PHE A 8 5.96 14.10 -6.23
N ILE A 9 6.39 13.91 -4.99
CA ILE A 9 6.61 12.59 -4.41
C ILE A 9 6.00 12.60 -3.03
N VAL A 10 5.14 11.62 -2.76
CA VAL A 10 4.60 11.37 -1.43
C VAL A 10 5.01 9.97 -1.04
N ARG A 11 5.59 9.84 0.15
CA ARG A 11 5.85 8.55 0.78
C ARG A 11 4.97 8.43 2.00
N PHE A 12 4.36 7.27 2.18
CA PHE A 12 3.49 7.01 3.33
C PHE A 12 3.62 5.56 3.77
N ALA A 13 3.38 5.32 5.04
CA ALA A 13 3.21 3.98 5.61
C ALA A 13 2.24 4.08 6.79
N VAL A 14 1.62 2.95 7.15
CA VAL A 14 0.85 2.82 8.37
C VAL A 14 1.79 2.61 9.54
N PHE A 15 1.55 3.31 10.63
CA PHE A 15 2.34 3.30 11.86
C PHE A 15 1.47 2.97 13.06
N ASP A 16 2.11 2.48 14.10
CA ASP A 16 1.60 2.56 15.47
C ASP A 16 2.65 3.16 16.41
N GLY A 17 2.39 3.10 17.73
CA GLY A 17 3.27 3.64 18.76
C GLY A 17 4.72 3.13 18.73
N ASN A 18 4.99 1.98 18.11
CA ASN A 18 6.33 1.37 18.07
C ASN A 18 7.02 1.46 16.70
N GLY A 19 6.37 2.05 15.67
CA GLY A 19 7.01 2.29 14.37
C GLY A 19 6.16 1.92 13.18
N ALA A 20 6.81 1.70 12.02
CA ALA A 20 6.13 1.38 10.77
C ALA A 20 5.60 -0.05 10.77
N ARG A 21 4.31 -0.18 10.45
CA ARG A 21 3.52 -1.41 10.45
C ARG A 21 3.04 -1.82 9.07
N SER A 22 3.34 -1.05 8.04
CA SER A 22 3.17 -1.44 6.63
C SER A 22 4.43 -1.14 5.82
N LEU A 23 4.48 -1.66 4.59
CA LEU A 23 5.44 -1.23 3.58
C LEU A 23 5.37 0.28 3.38
N VAL A 24 6.53 0.88 3.08
CA VAL A 24 6.59 2.28 2.63
C VAL A 24 6.12 2.33 1.19
N TRP A 25 4.97 2.95 0.97
CA TRP A 25 4.44 3.22 -0.35
C TRP A 25 4.96 4.56 -0.86
N ARG A 26 5.25 4.61 -2.16
CA ARG A 26 5.70 5.80 -2.86
C ARG A 26 4.74 6.10 -3.99
N LEU A 27 4.12 7.27 -3.93
CA LEU A 27 3.39 7.87 -5.03
C LEU A 27 4.22 8.98 -5.64
N TRP A 28 4.27 9.07 -6.97
CA TRP A 28 4.86 10.22 -7.64
C TRP A 28 4.11 10.57 -8.91
N VAL A 29 4.28 11.84 -9.33
CA VAL A 29 3.69 12.36 -10.56
C VAL A 29 4.79 12.70 -11.55
N ASP A 30 4.57 12.33 -12.81
CA ASP A 30 5.33 12.84 -13.94
C ASP A 30 4.36 13.43 -14.98
N LYS A 31 4.47 14.74 -15.22
CA LYS A 31 3.47 15.53 -15.98
C LYS A 31 2.04 15.34 -15.41
N ASN A 32 1.19 14.59 -16.09
CA ASN A 32 -0.19 14.27 -15.68
C ASN A 32 -0.36 12.80 -15.27
N ASP A 33 0.70 12.00 -15.38
CA ASP A 33 0.66 10.57 -15.06
C ASP A 33 1.04 10.34 -13.60
N ILE A 34 0.35 9.39 -12.98
CA ILE A 34 0.55 9.02 -11.58
C ILE A 34 1.15 7.63 -11.51
N TYR A 35 2.09 7.45 -10.60
CA TYR A 35 2.73 6.17 -10.37
C TYR A 35 2.70 5.82 -8.89
N LEU A 36 2.50 4.54 -8.61
CA LEU A 36 2.45 3.97 -7.26
C LEU A 36 3.32 2.71 -7.21
N SER A 37 4.13 2.59 -6.17
CA SER A 37 4.83 1.34 -5.87
C SER A 37 5.24 1.28 -4.40
N SER A 38 5.36 0.08 -3.84
CA SER A 38 6.02 -0.10 -2.55
C SER A 38 7.54 0.01 -2.72
N ARG A 39 8.23 0.59 -1.73
CA ARG A 39 9.66 0.93 -1.80
C ARG A 39 10.53 -0.27 -2.18
N ASN A 40 10.23 -1.44 -1.64
CA ASN A 40 11.03 -2.65 -1.87
C ASN A 40 10.77 -3.25 -3.26
N MET A 41 9.63 -2.92 -3.87
CA MET A 41 9.23 -3.45 -5.16
C MET A 41 9.39 -2.44 -6.30
N SER A 42 9.78 -1.20 -6.04
CA SER A 42 9.78 -0.14 -7.06
C SER A 42 10.71 -0.36 -8.25
N ASN A 43 11.72 -1.23 -8.08
CA ASN A 43 12.64 -1.64 -9.14
C ASN A 43 12.21 -2.94 -9.85
N ILE A 44 11.14 -3.58 -9.37
CA ILE A 44 10.58 -4.82 -9.92
C ILE A 44 9.22 -4.57 -10.56
N VAL A 45 8.30 -3.87 -9.88
CA VAL A 45 6.93 -3.59 -10.33
C VAL A 45 6.45 -2.20 -9.92
N LYS A 46 5.56 -1.63 -10.73
CA LYS A 46 4.83 -0.40 -10.39
C LYS A 46 3.45 -0.40 -11.01
N THR A 47 2.55 0.37 -10.39
CA THR A 47 1.28 0.75 -10.99
C THR A 47 1.42 2.13 -11.63
N SER A 48 0.90 2.30 -12.85
CA SER A 48 0.81 3.59 -13.54
C SER A 48 -0.60 3.91 -13.98
N PHE A 49 -1.01 5.17 -13.81
CA PHE A 49 -2.31 5.69 -14.19
C PHE A 49 -2.08 6.81 -15.19
N HIS A 50 -2.31 6.53 -16.46
CA HIS A 50 -2.04 7.46 -17.55
C HIS A 50 -3.26 8.35 -17.79
N TYR A 51 -3.06 9.67 -17.71
CA TYR A 51 -4.20 10.58 -17.73
C TYR A 51 -4.90 10.62 -19.10
N ASP A 52 -4.13 10.90 -20.17
CA ASP A 52 -4.67 11.18 -21.50
C ASP A 52 -5.34 9.95 -22.12
N SER A 53 -4.71 8.78 -22.01
CA SER A 53 -5.24 7.52 -22.54
C SER A 53 -6.27 6.86 -21.62
N LYS A 54 -6.37 7.29 -20.36
CA LYS A 54 -7.15 6.64 -19.28
C LYS A 54 -6.69 5.22 -18.95
N ILE A 55 -5.62 4.72 -19.58
CA ILE A 55 -5.09 3.38 -19.38
C ILE A 55 -4.35 3.34 -18.04
N CYS A 56 -4.64 2.31 -17.27
CA CYS A 56 -3.96 1.97 -16.04
C CYS A 56 -3.23 0.64 -16.22
N ARG A 57 -2.08 0.47 -15.55
CA ARG A 57 -1.23 -0.71 -15.69
C ARG A 57 -0.63 -1.09 -14.35
N TYR A 58 -0.57 -2.38 -14.07
CA TYR A 58 0.33 -2.97 -13.08
C TYR A 58 1.36 -3.78 -13.85
N ALA A 59 2.63 -3.39 -13.79
CA ALA A 59 3.63 -3.85 -14.76
C ALA A 59 5.02 -3.98 -14.14
N LYS A 60 5.81 -4.89 -14.72
CA LYS A 60 7.23 -5.05 -14.40
C LYS A 60 8.03 -3.83 -14.84
N THR A 61 8.91 -3.33 -13.97
CA THR A 61 9.87 -2.27 -14.31
C THR A 61 11.14 -2.86 -14.90
N ASN A 62 11.65 -2.27 -15.98
CA ASN A 62 12.96 -2.59 -16.53
C ASN A 62 14.08 -2.03 -15.66
N VAL A 63 15.32 -2.45 -15.97
CA VAL A 63 16.55 -1.85 -15.43
C VAL A 63 16.58 -0.33 -15.64
N ASP A 64 15.97 0.16 -16.74
CA ASP A 64 15.85 1.60 -17.05
C ASP A 64 14.62 2.27 -16.41
N GLY A 65 13.85 1.56 -15.57
CA GLY A 65 12.66 2.08 -14.88
C GLY A 65 11.38 2.18 -15.73
N ASN A 66 11.43 1.83 -17.01
CA ASN A 66 10.26 1.79 -17.92
C ASN A 66 9.50 0.45 -17.83
N ALA A 67 8.18 0.47 -17.98
CA ALA A 67 7.37 -0.75 -17.94
C ALA A 67 7.34 -1.46 -19.30
N ARG A 68 7.63 -2.77 -19.34
CA ARG A 68 7.60 -3.58 -20.59
C ARG A 68 6.32 -4.41 -20.72
N GLU A 69 6.04 -5.21 -19.71
CA GLU A 69 4.93 -6.17 -19.71
C GLU A 69 3.98 -5.83 -18.57
N ALA A 70 2.73 -5.53 -18.93
CA ALA A 70 1.68 -5.31 -17.96
C ALA A 70 1.12 -6.67 -17.54
N PHE A 71 1.25 -7.01 -16.27
CA PHE A 71 0.54 -8.15 -15.69
C PHE A 71 -0.98 -7.93 -15.80
N VAL A 72 -1.40 -6.68 -15.57
CA VAL A 72 -2.78 -6.24 -15.72
C VAL A 72 -2.84 -4.88 -16.37
N ARG A 73 -3.79 -4.71 -17.29
CA ARG A 73 -4.13 -3.44 -17.94
C ARG A 73 -5.63 -3.25 -17.90
N TRP A 74 -6.08 -2.06 -17.50
CA TRP A 74 -7.50 -1.69 -17.48
C TRP A 74 -7.67 -0.20 -17.80
N ILE A 75 -8.90 0.24 -18.00
CA ILE A 75 -9.29 1.64 -18.21
C ILE A 75 -9.97 2.14 -16.95
N ARG A 76 -9.52 3.25 -16.37
CA ARG A 76 -10.19 3.86 -15.20
C ARG A 76 -11.55 4.45 -15.58
N ALA A 77 -12.44 4.58 -14.60
CA ALA A 77 -13.71 5.29 -14.78
C ALA A 77 -13.50 6.75 -15.28
N PRO A 78 -14.49 7.29 -16.02
CA PRO A 78 -14.47 8.70 -16.43
C PRO A 78 -14.60 9.63 -15.23
N LEU A 79 -13.95 10.79 -15.29
CA LEU A 79 -14.09 11.81 -14.26
C LEU A 79 -15.44 12.51 -14.39
N SER A 80 -16.16 12.63 -13.28
CA SER A 80 -17.32 13.52 -13.15
C SER A 80 -16.95 14.96 -13.50
N ASP A 81 -17.95 15.73 -13.91
CA ASP A 81 -17.77 17.17 -14.14
C ASP A 81 -17.56 17.93 -12.83
N SER A 82 -16.92 19.11 -12.95
CA SER A 82 -16.65 19.98 -11.81
C SER A 82 -17.95 20.46 -11.16
N GLY A 83 -17.96 20.62 -9.83
CA GLY A 83 -19.14 21.00 -9.06
C GLY A 83 -20.14 19.85 -8.82
N LYS A 84 -19.75 18.60 -9.09
CA LYS A 84 -20.56 17.40 -8.80
C LYS A 84 -20.09 16.66 -7.56
N ASP A 85 -19.08 17.18 -6.87
CA ASP A 85 -18.47 16.59 -5.68
C ASP A 85 -18.00 15.14 -5.92
N GLY A 86 -17.66 14.84 -7.19
CA GLY A 86 -17.29 13.51 -7.64
C GLY A 86 -15.78 13.32 -7.80
N GLY A 87 -15.32 12.08 -7.66
CA GLY A 87 -13.95 11.67 -7.93
C GLY A 87 -13.90 10.25 -8.48
N VAL A 88 -12.80 9.91 -9.13
CA VAL A 88 -12.51 8.54 -9.57
C VAL A 88 -11.42 7.98 -8.66
N LEU A 89 -11.75 6.89 -7.98
CA LEU A 89 -10.77 6.09 -7.25
C LEU A 89 -9.85 5.39 -8.26
N LEU A 90 -8.55 5.56 -8.09
CA LEU A 90 -7.53 4.90 -8.92
C LEU A 90 -7.03 3.63 -8.25
N ALA A 91 -6.77 3.70 -6.95
CA ALA A 91 -6.33 2.58 -6.16
C ALA A 91 -6.76 2.73 -4.70
N ARG A 92 -6.99 1.60 -4.05
CA ARG A 92 -7.16 1.48 -2.60
C ARG A 92 -6.18 0.44 -2.08
N ILE A 93 -5.46 0.78 -1.03
CA ILE A 93 -4.58 -0.12 -0.28
C ILE A 93 -5.24 -0.38 1.07
N SER A 94 -5.64 -1.63 1.29
CA SER A 94 -6.23 -2.13 2.52
C SER A 94 -5.15 -2.76 3.39
N ILE A 95 -5.05 -2.28 4.62
CA ILE A 95 -3.99 -2.65 5.57
C ILE A 95 -4.69 -3.04 6.88
N PRO A 96 -5.08 -4.33 7.05
CA PRO A 96 -5.80 -4.80 8.24
C PRO A 96 -4.88 -4.78 9.45
N SER A 97 -5.28 -4.11 10.54
CA SER A 97 -4.46 -3.92 11.74
C SER A 97 -4.00 -5.24 12.34
N ASP A 98 -4.89 -6.23 12.37
CA ASP A 98 -4.61 -7.54 12.96
C ASP A 98 -3.65 -8.36 12.12
N TYR A 99 -3.31 -7.95 10.91
CA TYR A 99 -2.38 -8.66 10.01
C TYR A 99 -1.04 -7.96 9.88
N LEU A 100 -0.75 -6.92 10.67
CA LEU A 100 0.50 -6.15 10.55
C LEU A 100 1.65 -6.77 11.35
N SER A 101 2.87 -6.52 10.87
CA SER A 101 4.12 -6.91 11.53
C SER A 101 4.31 -6.19 12.88
N SER A 102 4.98 -6.84 13.84
CA SER A 102 5.28 -6.23 15.14
C SER A 102 6.33 -5.10 15.05
N SER A 103 7.19 -5.17 14.03
CA SER A 103 8.07 -4.07 13.60
C SER A 103 8.64 -4.41 12.22
N LEU A 104 8.85 -3.40 11.38
CA LEU A 104 9.73 -3.54 10.22
C LEU A 104 11.14 -3.16 10.64
N SER A 105 12.13 -3.93 10.21
CA SER A 105 13.53 -3.60 10.49
C SER A 105 13.92 -2.29 9.82
N GLY A 106 14.52 -1.39 10.62
CA GLY A 106 15.04 -0.11 10.18
C GLY A 106 14.06 1.06 10.34
N GLU A 107 14.60 2.23 10.64
CA GLU A 107 13.80 3.45 10.69
C GLU A 107 13.30 3.81 9.27
N PRO A 108 12.01 4.14 9.12
CA PRO A 108 11.49 4.65 7.86
C PRO A 108 12.21 5.97 7.51
N PRO A 109 12.37 6.29 6.20
CA PRO A 109 12.94 7.56 5.79
C PRO A 109 12.23 8.75 6.48
N VAL A 110 13.00 9.80 6.77
CA VAL A 110 12.51 11.03 7.42
C VAL A 110 11.36 11.73 6.68
N ASP A 111 11.18 11.46 5.39
CA ASP A 111 10.12 12.03 4.55
C ASP A 111 8.88 11.14 4.37
N VAL A 112 8.74 10.09 5.20
CA VAL A 112 7.54 9.24 5.20
C VAL A 112 6.44 9.87 6.06
N ILE A 113 5.28 10.11 5.44
CA ILE A 113 4.07 10.49 6.16
C ILE A 113 3.59 9.30 6.98
N LYS A 114 3.44 9.53 8.29
CA LYS A 114 2.96 8.53 9.25
C LYS A 114 1.44 8.51 9.22
N VAL A 115 0.86 7.46 8.64
CA VAL A 115 -0.58 7.23 8.66
C VAL A 115 -0.91 6.40 9.91
N PRO A 116 -1.81 6.83 10.79
CA PRO A 116 -2.21 6.02 11.93
C PRO A 116 -2.89 4.71 11.51
N GLY A 117 -2.51 3.61 12.15
CA GLY A 117 -3.22 2.33 12.05
C GLY A 117 -4.65 2.40 12.57
N ALA A 118 -5.52 1.53 12.04
CA ALA A 118 -6.89 1.38 12.54
C ALA A 118 -6.89 0.63 13.88
N SER A 119 -8.04 0.52 14.52
CA SER A 119 -8.19 -0.36 15.69
C SER A 119 -8.12 -1.84 15.29
N ALA A 120 -8.04 -2.73 16.28
CA ALA A 120 -8.21 -4.17 16.06
C ALA A 120 -9.58 -4.46 15.44
N GLY A 121 -9.65 -5.46 14.55
CA GLY A 121 -10.83 -5.79 13.75
C GLY A 121 -11.10 -4.84 12.58
N GLN A 122 -10.24 -3.83 12.35
CA GLN A 122 -10.39 -2.84 11.28
C GLN A 122 -9.19 -2.80 10.35
N SER A 123 -9.41 -2.20 9.17
CA SER A 123 -8.38 -1.88 8.20
C SER A 123 -8.17 -0.39 8.08
N THR A 124 -6.92 0.03 7.95
CA THR A 124 -6.60 1.33 7.37
C THR A 124 -6.70 1.21 5.85
N PHE A 125 -7.55 2.02 5.24
CA PHE A 125 -7.64 2.17 3.79
C PHE A 125 -6.85 3.40 3.36
N ILE A 126 -5.98 3.27 2.36
CA ILE A 126 -5.34 4.40 1.71
C ILE A 126 -5.83 4.47 0.27
N GLU A 127 -6.46 5.60 -0.08
CA GLU A 127 -7.15 5.80 -1.33
C GLU A 127 -6.47 6.89 -2.16
N ILE A 128 -6.22 6.58 -3.42
CA ILE A 128 -5.66 7.50 -4.41
C ILE A 128 -6.75 7.83 -5.40
N PHE A 129 -7.03 9.11 -5.62
CA PHE A 129 -8.14 9.54 -6.45
C PHE A 129 -7.78 10.70 -7.39
N LEU A 130 -8.62 10.86 -8.41
CA LEU A 130 -8.62 12.01 -9.32
C LEU A 130 -9.96 12.74 -9.26
N THR A 131 -9.96 14.06 -9.39
CA THR A 131 -11.19 14.86 -9.47
C THR A 131 -11.01 16.14 -10.28
N LYS A 132 -12.11 16.61 -10.90
CA LYS A 132 -12.18 17.93 -11.56
C LYS A 132 -12.62 19.05 -10.60
N GLU A 133 -12.81 18.75 -9.32
CA GLU A 133 -13.07 19.79 -8.32
C GLU A 133 -11.85 20.72 -8.14
N ASN A 134 -12.06 21.87 -7.51
CA ASN A 134 -10.98 22.78 -7.13
C ASN A 134 -10.36 22.39 -5.76
N LEU A 135 -9.18 22.93 -5.45
CA LEU A 135 -8.43 22.53 -4.24
C LEU A 135 -9.21 22.79 -2.95
N ALA A 136 -9.92 23.92 -2.86
CA ALA A 136 -10.71 24.28 -1.69
C ALA A 136 -11.89 23.31 -1.49
N ARG A 137 -12.57 22.88 -2.56
CA ARG A 137 -13.58 21.83 -2.46
C ARG A 137 -12.98 20.50 -2.06
N VAL A 138 -11.79 20.15 -2.57
CA VAL A 138 -11.13 18.90 -2.19
C VAL A 138 -10.84 18.85 -0.69
N ASP A 139 -10.44 19.97 -0.09
CA ASP A 139 -10.25 20.10 1.35
C ASP A 139 -11.50 19.87 2.18
N THR A 140 -12.67 20.19 1.64
CA THR A 140 -13.93 20.13 2.40
C THR A 140 -14.67 18.82 2.20
N ILE A 141 -14.65 18.24 0.99
CA ILE A 141 -15.55 17.11 0.65
C ILE A 141 -14.89 15.73 0.72
N PHE A 142 -13.56 15.64 0.50
CA PHE A 142 -12.88 14.35 0.46
C PHE A 142 -12.48 13.82 1.84
N PRO A 143 -12.12 14.68 2.81
CA PRO A 143 -12.18 14.31 4.22
C PRO A 143 -13.63 14.01 4.58
N GLY A 144 -13.89 12.78 5.04
CA GLY A 144 -15.21 12.36 5.52
C GLY A 144 -15.19 12.21 7.03
N THR A 145 -16.30 11.74 7.61
CA THR A 145 -16.41 11.50 9.07
C THR A 145 -15.29 10.62 9.62
N ASN A 146 -14.80 9.66 8.82
CA ASN A 146 -13.70 8.75 9.19
C ASN A 146 -12.63 8.69 8.09
N SER A 147 -12.41 9.80 7.38
CA SER A 147 -11.38 9.86 6.33
C SER A 147 -10.64 11.18 6.34
N TYR A 148 -9.32 11.11 6.15
CA TYR A 148 -8.41 12.22 6.30
C TYR A 148 -7.53 12.34 5.06
N LEU A 149 -7.38 13.56 4.55
CA LEU A 149 -6.52 13.81 3.41
C LEU A 149 -5.04 13.79 3.81
N ILE A 150 -4.23 13.01 3.10
CA ILE A 150 -2.78 12.93 3.26
C ILE A 150 -2.10 14.04 2.46
N ALA A 151 -2.42 14.10 1.17
CA ALA A 151 -1.83 15.05 0.24
C ALA A 151 -2.75 15.25 -0.96
N ARG A 152 -2.59 16.38 -1.65
CA ARG A 152 -3.23 16.62 -2.95
C ARG A 152 -2.36 17.54 -3.80
N ARG A 153 -2.50 17.44 -5.12
CA ARG A 153 -1.83 18.32 -6.08
C ARG A 153 -2.67 18.52 -7.32
N LYS A 154 -2.73 19.77 -7.80
CA LYS A 154 -3.22 20.10 -9.13
C LYS A 154 -2.18 19.66 -10.18
N LEU A 155 -2.60 18.82 -11.12
CA LEU A 155 -1.82 18.37 -12.26
C LEU A 155 -1.76 19.47 -13.34
N LEU A 156 -0.92 19.29 -14.37
CA LEU A 156 -0.73 20.31 -15.41
C LEU A 156 -2.00 20.56 -16.24
N ASN A 157 -2.83 19.53 -16.40
CA ASN A 157 -4.15 19.61 -17.06
C ASN A 157 -5.26 20.20 -16.18
N GLY A 158 -4.95 20.62 -14.95
CA GLY A 158 -5.91 21.22 -14.02
C GLY A 158 -6.71 20.25 -13.14
N VAL A 159 -6.66 18.94 -13.42
CA VAL A 159 -7.26 17.90 -12.55
C VAL A 159 -6.47 17.79 -11.26
N ILE A 160 -7.16 17.49 -10.16
CA ILE A 160 -6.53 17.27 -8.86
C ILE A 160 -6.35 15.77 -8.64
N MET A 161 -5.13 15.40 -8.27
CA MET A 161 -4.85 14.11 -7.64
C MET A 161 -4.82 14.29 -6.13
N GLY A 162 -5.43 13.36 -5.40
CA GLY A 162 -5.39 13.31 -3.95
C GLY A 162 -5.06 11.92 -3.42
N ILE A 163 -4.54 11.90 -2.20
CA ILE A 163 -4.34 10.71 -1.40
C ILE A 163 -5.02 10.97 -0.07
N LYS A 164 -5.87 10.05 0.36
CA LYS A 164 -6.51 10.09 1.68
C LYS A 164 -6.39 8.74 2.35
N TYR A 165 -6.60 8.71 3.66
CA TYR A 165 -6.81 7.46 4.38
C TYR A 165 -8.15 7.47 5.12
N GLY A 166 -8.58 6.30 5.58
CA GLY A 166 -9.73 6.14 6.45
C GLY A 166 -9.72 4.77 7.09
N TYR A 167 -10.79 4.46 7.83
CA TYR A 167 -10.93 3.21 8.55
C TYR A 167 -12.25 2.54 8.21
N GLY A 168 -12.27 1.21 8.33
CA GLY A 168 -13.50 0.44 8.31
C GLY A 168 -13.23 -1.03 8.51
N ASP A 169 -14.32 -1.78 8.60
CA ASP A 169 -14.27 -3.20 8.88
C ASP A 169 -13.68 -3.97 7.70
N TYR A 170 -13.13 -5.14 8.00
CA TYR A 170 -12.63 -6.05 6.98
C TYR A 170 -13.09 -7.48 7.29
N ASP A 171 -13.33 -8.27 6.25
CA ASP A 171 -13.69 -9.69 6.37
C ASP A 171 -12.68 -10.50 5.57
N PHE A 172 -11.44 -10.52 6.07
CA PHE A 172 -10.36 -11.31 5.50
C PHE A 172 -10.04 -12.45 6.45
N LYS A 173 -10.16 -13.67 5.95
CA LYS A 173 -9.73 -14.88 6.63
C LYS A 173 -8.35 -15.21 6.08
N GLY A 174 -7.38 -15.33 6.97
CA GLY A 174 -5.96 -15.46 6.66
C GLY A 174 -5.59 -16.45 5.55
N ILE A 175 -4.33 -16.40 5.13
CA ILE A 175 -3.81 -17.24 4.04
C ILE A 175 -2.82 -18.25 4.58
N GLU A 176 -3.03 -19.50 4.20
CA GLU A 176 -2.03 -20.56 4.31
C GLU A 176 -1.51 -20.89 2.92
N ALA A 177 -0.20 -20.74 2.73
CA ALA A 177 0.48 -21.05 1.48
C ALA A 177 1.50 -22.18 1.75
N PRO A 178 1.16 -23.44 1.40
CA PRO A 178 2.04 -24.57 1.66
C PRO A 178 3.33 -24.46 0.84
N LYS A 179 4.41 -25.03 1.39
CA LYS A 179 5.70 -25.10 0.72
C LYS A 179 5.55 -25.77 -0.65
N SER A 180 6.18 -25.19 -1.67
CA SER A 180 6.28 -25.83 -2.98
C SER A 180 7.19 -27.06 -2.93
N ASN A 181 6.76 -28.16 -3.56
CA ASN A 181 7.58 -29.36 -3.76
C ASN A 181 8.60 -29.20 -4.91
N ALA A 182 8.62 -28.06 -5.59
CA ALA A 182 9.59 -27.80 -6.65
C ALA A 182 11.00 -27.60 -6.06
N ASP A 183 12.00 -28.16 -6.75
CA ASP A 183 13.41 -27.95 -6.41
C ASP A 183 13.73 -26.45 -6.39
N GLY A 184 14.36 -25.99 -5.29
CA GLY A 184 14.74 -24.59 -5.11
C GLY A 184 13.66 -23.68 -4.51
N SER A 185 12.61 -24.22 -3.88
CA SER A 185 11.67 -23.41 -3.09
C SER A 185 12.40 -22.60 -2.02
N VAL A 186 12.36 -21.28 -2.14
CA VAL A 186 13.03 -20.34 -1.21
C VAL A 186 12.23 -20.17 0.09
N PHE A 187 10.91 -20.37 0.02
CA PHE A 187 10.02 -20.26 1.17
C PHE A 187 9.59 -21.64 1.64
N GLY A 188 9.44 -21.81 2.96
CA GLY A 188 8.78 -22.95 3.57
C GLY A 188 7.27 -22.84 3.51
N ASN A 189 6.58 -23.35 4.51
CA ASN A 189 5.15 -23.10 4.68
C ASN A 189 4.99 -21.63 5.08
N LEU A 190 4.04 -20.90 4.51
CA LEU A 190 3.78 -19.52 4.90
C LEU A 190 2.38 -19.42 5.49
N SER A 191 2.27 -18.79 6.65
CA SER A 191 1.02 -18.52 7.33
C SER A 191 0.85 -17.00 7.50
N PHE A 192 -0.34 -16.51 7.15
CA PHE A 192 -0.76 -15.12 7.31
C PHE A 192 -2.03 -15.08 8.15
N PRO A 193 -1.96 -15.39 9.46
CA PRO A 193 -3.14 -15.48 10.31
C PRO A 193 -3.48 -14.14 10.95
N GLU A 194 -4.75 -13.96 11.32
CA GLU A 194 -5.24 -12.81 12.10
C GLU A 194 -4.53 -12.71 13.47
N THR A 195 -4.16 -13.84 14.08
CA THR A 195 -3.43 -13.86 15.35
C THR A 195 -2.04 -14.48 15.17
N ASP A 196 -0.99 -13.76 15.57
CA ASP A 196 0.37 -14.27 15.64
C ASP A 196 0.61 -14.96 16.99
N VAL A 197 0.15 -16.20 17.11
CA VAL A 197 0.22 -16.97 18.38
C VAL A 197 1.66 -17.30 18.81
N TRP A 198 2.65 -17.10 17.93
CA TRP A 198 4.06 -17.38 18.17
C TRP A 198 4.88 -16.11 18.45
N ASP A 199 4.24 -14.93 18.42
CA ASP A 199 4.92 -13.63 18.53
C ASP A 199 6.14 -13.54 17.60
N THR A 200 5.97 -14.00 16.36
CA THR A 200 7.03 -13.94 15.33
C THR A 200 7.34 -12.52 14.90
N GLY A 201 6.36 -11.62 15.08
CA GLY A 201 6.38 -10.28 14.55
C GLY A 201 6.05 -10.19 13.06
N ARG A 202 5.64 -11.31 12.45
CA ARG A 202 5.25 -11.42 11.04
C ARG A 202 6.25 -10.78 10.07
N PRO A 203 7.49 -11.30 9.97
CA PRO A 203 8.55 -10.67 9.19
C PRO A 203 8.32 -10.73 7.68
N ILE A 204 7.44 -11.61 7.20
CA ILE A 204 7.16 -11.81 5.77
C ILE A 204 6.00 -10.92 5.36
N ARG A 205 6.12 -10.24 4.23
CA ARG A 205 5.07 -9.38 3.67
C ARG A 205 4.54 -9.94 2.38
N MET A 206 3.22 -9.92 2.26
CA MET A 206 2.53 -10.25 1.03
C MET A 206 1.65 -9.06 0.62
N THR A 207 1.71 -8.73 -0.66
CA THR A 207 0.80 -7.77 -1.27
C THR A 207 -0.01 -8.52 -2.32
N LEU A 208 -1.32 -8.54 -2.15
CA LEU A 208 -2.27 -9.17 -3.05
C LEU A 208 -2.99 -8.08 -3.84
N PHE A 209 -3.32 -8.40 -5.08
CA PHE A 209 -3.99 -7.48 -5.97
C PHE A 209 -5.20 -8.18 -6.56
N GLN A 210 -6.35 -7.51 -6.52
CA GLN A 210 -7.49 -7.94 -7.35
C GLN A 210 -7.24 -7.50 -8.78
N HIS A 211 -7.61 -8.31 -9.77
CA HIS A 211 -7.56 -7.92 -11.17
C HIS A 211 -8.72 -6.95 -11.47
N PRO A 212 -8.48 -5.64 -11.65
CA PRO A 212 -9.54 -4.68 -11.96
C PRO A 212 -10.14 -4.92 -13.34
N LYS A 213 -11.45 -4.66 -13.48
CA LYS A 213 -12.10 -4.51 -14.79
C LYS A 213 -12.03 -3.06 -15.24
N ASP A 214 -12.42 -2.79 -16.48
CA ASP A 214 -12.60 -1.43 -16.96
C ASP A 214 -13.68 -0.71 -16.14
N GLY A 215 -13.37 0.49 -15.66
CA GLY A 215 -14.16 1.26 -14.71
C GLY A 215 -13.72 1.10 -13.25
N ASP A 216 -13.04 0.01 -12.90
CA ASP A 216 -12.68 -0.29 -11.52
C ASP A 216 -11.40 0.43 -11.06
N ALA A 217 -11.24 0.52 -9.75
CA ALA A 217 -9.99 0.88 -9.09
C ALA A 217 -9.11 -0.37 -8.86
N LEU A 218 -7.80 -0.17 -8.70
CA LEU A 218 -6.91 -1.22 -8.22
C LEU A 218 -7.09 -1.42 -6.71
N GLU A 219 -7.57 -2.60 -6.32
CA GLU A 219 -7.65 -3.00 -4.91
C GLU A 219 -6.39 -3.79 -4.53
N ILE A 220 -5.72 -3.33 -3.47
CA ILE A 220 -4.47 -3.88 -2.95
C ILE A 220 -4.71 -4.28 -1.51
N LEU A 221 -4.36 -5.51 -1.14
CA LEU A 221 -4.35 -5.98 0.25
C LEU A 221 -2.91 -6.22 0.68
N GLU A 222 -2.49 -5.58 1.77
CA GLU A 222 -1.19 -5.81 2.39
C GLU A 222 -1.34 -6.55 3.71
N ILE A 223 -0.67 -7.70 3.84
CA ILE A 223 -0.69 -8.54 5.03
C ILE A 223 0.72 -9.00 5.41
N GLY A 224 0.93 -9.21 6.71
CA GLY A 224 2.12 -9.80 7.29
C GLY A 224 1.88 -11.26 7.67
N GLY A 225 2.92 -12.07 7.54
CA GLY A 225 2.92 -13.48 7.91
C GLY A 225 4.30 -13.98 8.34
N TYR A 226 4.40 -15.27 8.55
CA TYR A 226 5.62 -15.95 8.97
C TYR A 226 5.69 -17.36 8.41
N ASP A 227 6.87 -17.97 8.52
CA ASP A 227 7.05 -19.40 8.27
C ASP A 227 6.90 -20.13 9.63
N PRO A 228 5.88 -20.99 9.82
CA PRO A 228 5.63 -21.62 11.11
C PRO A 228 6.76 -22.57 11.50
N ASP A 229 7.40 -23.24 10.54
CA ASP A 229 8.50 -24.16 10.83
C ASP A 229 9.73 -23.39 11.35
N ALA A 230 10.00 -22.22 10.75
CA ALA A 230 11.04 -21.31 11.24
C ALA A 230 10.68 -20.66 12.58
N ALA A 231 9.41 -20.34 12.80
CA ALA A 231 8.91 -19.76 14.04
C ALA A 231 9.06 -20.72 15.22
N VAL A 232 8.73 -22.00 15.02
CA VAL A 232 8.88 -23.06 16.04
C VAL A 232 10.34 -23.16 16.47
N LEU A 233 11.26 -23.23 15.51
CA LEU A 233 12.69 -23.30 15.79
C LEU A 233 13.18 -22.07 16.56
N SER A 234 12.75 -20.87 16.16
CA SER A 234 13.11 -19.64 16.88
C SER A 234 12.58 -19.62 18.32
N ALA A 235 11.34 -20.07 18.54
CA ALA A 235 10.73 -20.14 19.87
C ALA A 235 11.46 -21.12 20.79
N ILE A 236 11.86 -22.29 20.29
CA ILE A 236 12.66 -23.27 21.04
C ILE A 236 14.06 -22.73 21.37
N MET A 237 14.65 -21.95 20.46
CA MET A 237 16.01 -21.43 20.60
C MET A 237 16.12 -20.12 21.37
N LYS A 238 15.02 -19.40 21.65
CA LYS A 238 15.06 -18.22 22.53
C LYS A 238 15.48 -18.69 23.93
N PRO A 239 16.62 -18.23 24.47
CA PRO A 239 16.98 -18.55 25.85
C PRO A 239 15.83 -18.09 26.77
N PRO A 240 15.51 -18.84 27.83
CA PRO A 240 14.43 -18.47 28.73
C PRO A 240 14.63 -17.02 29.15
N SER A 241 13.63 -16.17 28.89
CA SER A 241 13.66 -14.77 29.30
C SER A 241 13.99 -14.76 30.79
N SER A 242 15.01 -13.99 31.16
CA SER A 242 15.49 -13.87 32.52
C SER A 242 14.29 -13.80 33.47
N LEU A 243 14.21 -14.76 34.39
CA LEU A 243 13.17 -14.81 35.41
C LEU A 243 13.00 -13.41 36.01
N PRO A 244 11.74 -12.96 36.25
CA PRO A 244 11.51 -11.65 36.86
C PRO A 244 12.38 -11.54 38.12
N SER A 245 13.14 -10.46 38.20
CA SER A 245 13.88 -10.12 39.41
C SER A 245 12.84 -9.87 40.48
N PHE A 246 12.77 -10.76 41.46
CA PHE A 246 11.97 -10.58 42.67
C PHE A 246 12.61 -9.54 43.59
#